data_AF-A0A3B9AM79-F1
#
_entry.id   AF-A0A3B9AM79-F1
#
_cell.length_a   1.000
_cell.length_b   1.000
_cell.length_c   1.000
_cell.angle_alpha   90.00
_cell.angle_beta   90.00
_cell.angle_gamma   90.00
#
_symmetry.space_group_name_H-M   'P 1'
#
loop_
_entity.id
_entity.type
_entity.pdbx_description
1 polymer ?
#
loop_
_entity_poly.entity_id
_entity_poly.type
_entity_poly.pdbx_seq_one_letter_code
_entity_poly.pdbx_strand_id
1 'polypeptide(L)'
;MSRTPSDKLHQLIRALSPAEKRYFRVYVKGKHGLDAKYVQLFEAMDAAEYFDEEKWRQKIYRTSVVEGKKFTELKAYLYELLLKCLQQYDELNSVQYRLNHLLQSVTVLFKRGHYEDCREVLTRARKLAVQYEHFLHLIEIVRWERQLAYTRMDIDFLHKHLEQLQGEEIRALEQMENASAYRRAFFEVYAAIKKDPLQRGPDRLMRLKELISRDLFTSPDVAVSHTARVLYYRTLSLYYHTALEQEKFYETGKILIALQESKPHFLKENLSDYIAALSNQILACGLLRKYEEVRECLQKIDDLQAITEDDRRKIHRQYFSGFFALCTYTGEFTEARREMERCLKEAERFAPHEYETG
;
A
#
# COMPACT_ATOMS: atom_id res chain seq x y z
N MET A 1 -20.61 -14.03 16.75
CA MET A 1 -21.32 -12.79 17.14
C MET A 1 -21.70 -12.04 15.87
N SER A 2 -22.99 -11.79 15.66
CA SER A 2 -23.48 -11.06 14.49
C SER A 2 -23.05 -9.59 14.59
N ARG A 3 -22.11 -9.14 13.74
CA ARG A 3 -21.67 -7.75 13.67
C ARG A 3 -22.80 -6.89 13.12
N THR A 4 -23.57 -6.27 14.00
CA THR A 4 -24.60 -5.30 13.61
C THR A 4 -23.92 -4.11 12.91
N PRO A 5 -24.61 -3.41 11.98
CA PRO A 5 -24.06 -2.25 11.28
C PRO A 5 -23.50 -1.16 12.22
N SER A 6 -24.10 -1.03 13.41
CA SER A 6 -23.67 -0.09 14.45
C SER A 6 -22.28 -0.42 15.01
N ASP A 7 -22.01 -1.69 15.26
CA ASP A 7 -20.73 -2.17 15.80
C ASP A 7 -19.62 -1.96 14.78
N LYS A 8 -19.93 -2.16 13.48
CA LYS A 8 -18.99 -1.86 12.38
C LYS A 8 -18.60 -0.38 12.34
N LEU A 9 -19.54 0.54 12.54
CA LEU A 9 -19.26 1.98 12.55
C LEU A 9 -18.39 2.37 13.74
N HIS A 10 -18.69 1.85 14.94
CA HIS A 10 -17.87 2.12 16.12
C HIS A 10 -16.45 1.57 15.96
N GLN A 11 -16.31 0.32 15.49
CA GLN A 11 -15.01 -0.28 15.18
C GLN A 11 -14.21 0.56 14.18
N LEU A 12 -14.86 1.04 13.12
CA LEU A 12 -14.20 1.90 12.13
C LEU A 12 -13.70 3.20 12.78
N ILE A 13 -14.54 3.90 13.54
CA ILE A 13 -14.16 5.16 14.22
C ILE A 13 -12.99 4.93 15.19
N ARG A 14 -12.99 3.80 15.91
CA ARG A 14 -11.92 3.44 16.85
C ARG A 14 -10.61 3.11 16.15
N ALA A 15 -10.67 2.53 14.95
CA ALA A 15 -9.49 2.20 14.15
C ALA A 15 -8.81 3.42 13.50
N LEU A 16 -9.48 4.59 13.47
CA LEU A 16 -8.88 5.79 12.89
C LEU A 16 -7.71 6.31 13.71
N SER A 17 -6.67 6.72 13.01
CA SER A 17 -5.55 7.48 13.56
C SER A 17 -6.00 8.87 14.05
N PRO A 18 -5.23 9.50 14.96
CA PRO A 18 -5.50 10.89 15.38
C PRO A 18 -5.55 11.89 14.21
N ALA A 19 -4.76 11.65 13.15
CA ALA A 19 -4.73 12.49 11.96
C ALA A 19 -6.03 12.37 11.15
N GLU A 20 -6.52 11.15 10.91
CA GLU A 20 -7.79 10.89 10.21
C GLU A 20 -8.98 11.46 10.99
N LYS A 21 -9.00 11.29 12.33
CA LYS A 21 -10.05 11.88 13.19
C LYS A 21 -10.04 13.40 13.12
N ARG A 22 -8.85 14.02 13.14
CA ARG A 22 -8.71 15.48 12.97
C ARG A 22 -9.21 15.92 11.60
N TYR A 23 -8.83 15.20 10.55
CA TYR A 23 -9.27 15.49 9.19
C TYR A 23 -10.79 15.44 9.06
N PHE A 24 -11.44 14.39 9.60
CA PHE A 24 -12.90 14.28 9.63
C PHE A 24 -13.57 15.48 10.31
N ARG A 25 -13.07 15.91 11.47
CA ARG A 25 -13.60 17.09 12.19
C ARG A 25 -13.52 18.37 11.37
N VAL A 26 -12.45 18.57 10.59
CA VAL A 26 -12.31 19.71 9.68
C VAL A 26 -13.26 19.57 8.50
N TYR A 27 -13.34 18.36 7.92
CA TYR A 27 -14.19 18.05 6.77
C TYR A 27 -15.66 18.35 7.02
N VAL A 28 -16.19 17.98 8.19
CA VAL A 28 -17.59 18.24 8.55
C VAL A 28 -17.85 19.70 8.91
N LYS A 29 -16.87 20.42 9.48
CA LYS A 29 -17.01 21.86 9.75
C LYS A 29 -17.15 22.70 8.48
N GLY A 30 -16.53 22.27 7.38
CA GLY A 30 -16.56 22.98 6.10
C GLY A 30 -17.87 22.83 5.31
N LYS A 31 -18.79 21.95 5.71
CA LYS A 31 -20.08 21.77 5.02
C LYS A 31 -21.19 22.47 5.80
N HIS A 32 -21.75 23.54 5.24
CA HIS A 32 -22.93 24.21 5.79
C HIS A 32 -24.18 23.30 5.70
N GLY A 33 -25.03 23.29 6.73
CA GLY A 33 -26.30 22.53 6.74
C GLY A 33 -26.22 21.08 7.20
N LEU A 34 -25.06 20.67 7.69
CA LEU A 34 -24.72 19.32 8.10
C LEU A 34 -25.22 19.14 9.57
N ASP A 35 -26.22 18.27 9.80
CA ASP A 35 -26.89 18.01 11.10
C ASP A 35 -25.89 17.78 12.26
N ALA A 36 -25.98 18.60 13.31
CA ALA A 36 -25.15 18.49 14.51
C ALA A 36 -25.17 17.06 15.12
N LYS A 37 -26.21 16.28 14.85
CA LYS A 37 -26.40 14.92 15.40
C LYS A 37 -25.37 13.89 14.96
N TYR A 38 -24.91 13.84 13.71
CA TYR A 38 -23.90 12.83 13.33
C TYR A 38 -22.51 13.23 13.84
N VAL A 39 -22.22 14.52 14.00
CA VAL A 39 -20.97 14.97 14.67
C VAL A 39 -21.01 14.54 16.14
N GLN A 40 -22.14 14.75 16.82
CA GLN A 40 -22.33 14.28 18.19
C GLN A 40 -22.21 12.76 18.31
N LEU A 41 -22.73 12.01 17.32
CA LEU A 41 -22.59 10.55 17.25
C LEU A 41 -21.13 10.14 17.08
N PHE A 42 -20.40 10.78 16.18
CA PHE A 42 -18.98 10.52 15.97
C PHE A 42 -18.18 10.74 17.26
N GLU A 43 -18.33 11.89 17.92
CA GLU A 43 -17.61 12.18 19.17
C GLU A 43 -18.02 11.24 20.31
N ALA A 44 -19.30 10.84 20.36
CA ALA A 44 -19.78 9.87 21.36
C ALA A 44 -19.20 8.45 21.15
N MET A 45 -19.03 8.03 19.89
CA MET A 45 -18.42 6.74 19.53
C MET A 45 -16.90 6.76 19.69
N ASP A 46 -16.22 7.87 19.34
CA ASP A 46 -14.77 8.04 19.49
C ASP A 46 -14.34 7.92 20.96
N ALA A 47 -15.10 8.58 21.85
CA ALA A 47 -14.86 8.58 23.29
C ALA A 47 -15.28 7.28 24.00
N ALA A 48 -16.05 6.40 23.35
CA ALA A 48 -16.55 5.19 23.97
C ALA A 48 -15.58 4.01 23.75
N GLU A 49 -15.20 3.34 24.83
CA GLU A 49 -14.36 2.13 24.78
C GLU A 49 -15.16 0.91 24.33
N TYR A 50 -16.38 0.76 24.85
CA TYR A 50 -17.27 -0.36 24.56
C TYR A 50 -18.45 0.08 23.70
N PHE A 51 -18.93 -0.85 22.87
CA PHE A 51 -20.11 -0.66 22.06
C PHE A 51 -21.37 -0.59 22.93
N ASP A 52 -22.09 0.52 22.88
CA ASP A 52 -23.37 0.71 23.58
C ASP A 52 -24.31 1.59 22.75
N GLU A 53 -25.08 0.93 21.88
CA GLU A 53 -25.99 1.58 20.96
C GLU A 53 -27.07 2.41 21.67
N GLU A 54 -27.55 1.89 22.79
CA GLU A 54 -28.68 2.46 23.52
C GLU A 54 -28.29 3.74 24.22
N LYS A 55 -27.07 3.78 24.77
CA LYS A 55 -26.48 5.00 25.32
C LYS A 55 -26.29 6.08 24.25
N TRP A 56 -25.80 5.73 23.06
CA TRP A 56 -25.65 6.70 21.98
C TRP A 56 -26.99 7.20 21.46
N ARG A 57 -27.97 6.31 21.31
CA ARG A 57 -29.32 6.68 20.90
C ARG A 57 -29.94 7.66 21.89
N GLN A 58 -29.92 7.34 23.19
CA GLN A 58 -30.45 8.22 24.24
C GLN A 58 -29.74 9.58 24.31
N LYS A 59 -28.42 9.61 24.05
CA LYS A 59 -27.63 10.84 24.05
C LYS A 59 -28.04 11.79 22.91
N ILE A 60 -28.42 11.25 21.75
CA ILE A 60 -28.69 12.04 20.54
C ILE A 60 -30.19 12.33 20.36
N TYR A 61 -31.03 11.37 20.70
CA TYR A 61 -32.48 11.41 20.54
C TYR A 61 -33.12 11.15 21.91
N ARG A 62 -33.55 12.23 22.57
CA ARG A 62 -34.17 12.19 23.91
C ARG A 62 -35.58 11.60 23.79
N THR A 63 -35.65 10.26 23.90
CA THR A 63 -36.84 9.45 24.24
C THR A 63 -38.14 9.81 23.49
N SER A 64 -38.23 9.51 22.19
CA SER A 64 -39.53 9.24 21.57
C SER A 64 -39.54 7.97 20.71
N VAL A 65 -40.63 7.22 20.79
CA VAL A 65 -40.81 5.85 20.25
C VAL A 65 -40.80 5.77 18.71
N VAL A 66 -40.61 6.91 18.01
CA VAL A 66 -40.54 7.01 16.53
C VAL A 66 -39.08 7.19 16.04
N GLU A 67 -38.09 7.19 16.92
CA GLU A 67 -36.70 7.59 16.59
C GLU A 67 -35.74 6.46 16.19
N GLY A 68 -36.13 5.18 16.34
CA GLY A 68 -35.26 4.05 15.99
C GLY A 68 -34.85 4.02 14.50
N LYS A 69 -35.78 4.34 13.60
CA LYS A 69 -35.49 4.46 12.16
C LYS A 69 -34.53 5.61 11.86
N LYS A 70 -34.78 6.78 12.46
CA LYS A 70 -33.93 7.97 12.32
C LYS A 70 -32.52 7.76 12.84
N PHE A 71 -32.35 7.01 13.94
CA PHE A 71 -31.02 6.67 14.46
C PHE A 71 -30.29 5.69 13.52
N THR A 72 -31.02 4.77 12.91
CA THR A 72 -30.47 3.85 11.90
C THR A 72 -30.01 4.60 10.65
N GLU A 73 -30.83 5.52 10.15
CA GLU A 73 -30.48 6.44 9.05
C GLU A 73 -29.27 7.32 9.39
N LEU A 74 -29.21 7.86 10.62
CA LEU A 74 -28.09 8.67 11.09
C LEU A 74 -26.77 7.88 11.08
N LYS A 75 -26.79 6.62 11.54
CA LYS A 75 -25.62 5.74 11.51
C LYS A 75 -25.18 5.44 10.08
N ALA A 76 -26.13 5.08 9.21
CA ALA A 76 -25.83 4.82 7.81
C ALA A 76 -25.23 6.05 7.13
N TYR A 77 -25.80 7.23 7.38
CA TYR A 77 -25.28 8.49 6.90
C TYR A 77 -23.87 8.79 7.43
N LEU A 78 -23.64 8.63 8.73
CA LEU A 78 -22.31 8.86 9.33
C LEU A 78 -21.27 7.89 8.74
N TYR A 79 -21.64 6.63 8.54
CA TYR A 79 -20.77 5.63 7.93
C TYR A 79 -20.37 6.04 6.51
N GLU A 80 -21.34 6.36 5.64
CA GLU A 80 -21.07 6.83 4.27
C GLU A 80 -20.28 8.14 4.24
N LEU A 81 -20.59 9.08 5.14
CA LEU A 81 -19.88 10.35 5.25
C LEU A 81 -18.42 10.14 5.68
N LEU A 82 -18.19 9.21 6.62
CA LEU A 82 -16.86 8.86 7.10
C LEU A 82 -16.06 8.18 5.98
N LEU A 83 -16.64 7.21 5.26
CA LEU A 83 -16.01 6.59 4.09
C LEU A 83 -15.63 7.64 3.04
N LYS A 84 -16.55 8.55 2.69
CA LYS A 84 -16.28 9.62 1.73
C LYS A 84 -15.16 10.56 2.21
N CYS A 85 -15.12 10.86 3.51
CA CYS A 85 -14.06 11.68 4.09
C CYS A 85 -12.70 10.98 4.02
N LEU A 86 -12.64 9.69 4.34
CA LEU A 86 -11.41 8.90 4.31
C LEU A 86 -10.91 8.72 2.87
N GLN A 87 -11.81 8.49 1.90
CA GLN A 87 -11.44 8.48 0.48
C GLN A 87 -10.77 9.79 0.05
N GLN A 88 -11.28 10.95 0.49
CA GLN A 88 -10.66 12.24 0.20
C GLN A 88 -9.34 12.47 0.96
N TYR A 89 -9.21 11.89 2.14
CA TYR A 89 -7.93 11.88 2.86
C TYR A 89 -6.89 11.04 2.10
N ASP A 90 -7.30 9.88 1.58
CA ASP A 90 -6.45 8.96 0.82
C ASP A 90 -6.10 9.49 -0.58
N GLU A 91 -6.95 10.29 -1.22
CA GLU A 91 -6.63 11.01 -2.47
C GLU A 91 -5.36 11.86 -2.34
N LEU A 92 -5.06 12.38 -1.14
CA LEU A 92 -3.84 13.12 -0.90
C LEU A 92 -2.59 12.23 -0.86
N ASN A 93 -2.73 10.92 -0.63
CA ASN A 93 -1.61 10.03 -0.35
C ASN A 93 -1.47 8.86 -1.33
N SER A 94 -2.47 8.59 -2.15
CA SER A 94 -2.45 7.46 -3.10
C SER A 94 -2.64 7.90 -4.55
N VAL A 95 -1.71 7.45 -5.39
CA VAL A 95 -1.74 7.67 -6.84
C VAL A 95 -2.97 7.02 -7.48
N GLN A 96 -3.37 5.83 -7.04
CA GLN A 96 -4.56 5.14 -7.52
C GLN A 96 -5.82 6.00 -7.34
N TYR A 97 -5.99 6.58 -6.15
CA TYR A 97 -7.14 7.46 -5.86
C TYR A 97 -7.10 8.73 -6.72
N ARG A 98 -5.93 9.36 -6.87
CA ARG A 98 -5.76 10.52 -7.75
C ARG A 98 -6.11 10.21 -9.21
N LEU A 99 -5.69 9.06 -9.73
CA LEU A 99 -6.02 8.63 -11.09
C LEU A 99 -7.53 8.42 -11.25
N ASN A 100 -8.17 7.74 -10.31
CA ASN A 100 -9.62 7.56 -10.32
C ASN A 100 -10.37 8.90 -10.29
N HIS A 101 -9.93 9.84 -9.45
CA HIS A 101 -10.53 11.18 -9.36
C HIS A 101 -10.37 11.96 -10.68
N LEU A 102 -9.21 11.89 -11.33
CA LEU A 102 -9.00 12.50 -12.64
C LEU A 102 -9.96 11.91 -13.69
N LEU A 103 -10.13 10.58 -13.76
CA LEU A 103 -11.04 9.93 -14.72
C LEU A 103 -12.53 10.20 -14.42
N GLN A 104 -12.90 10.33 -13.15
CA GLN A 104 -14.22 10.83 -12.78
C GLN A 104 -14.42 12.29 -13.24
N SER A 105 -13.40 13.13 -13.13
CA SER A 105 -13.43 14.51 -13.63
C SER A 105 -13.62 14.54 -15.14
N VAL A 106 -12.93 13.67 -15.89
CA VAL A 106 -13.14 13.50 -17.35
C VAL A 106 -14.59 13.16 -17.63
N THR A 107 -15.17 12.21 -16.89
CA THR A 107 -16.59 11.82 -17.07
C THR A 107 -17.54 13.00 -16.83
N VAL A 108 -17.28 13.81 -15.81
CA VAL A 108 -18.10 14.98 -15.43
C VAL A 108 -18.04 16.07 -16.51
N LEU A 109 -16.84 16.37 -17.01
CA LEU A 109 -16.58 17.37 -18.06
C LEU A 109 -17.16 16.92 -19.40
N PHE A 110 -16.93 15.66 -19.76
CA PHE A 110 -17.40 15.08 -21.02
C PHE A 110 -18.92 15.16 -21.15
N LYS A 111 -19.66 14.83 -20.07
CA LYS A 111 -21.13 14.93 -20.04
C LYS A 111 -21.66 16.35 -20.25
N ARG A 112 -20.83 17.37 -20.03
CA ARG A 112 -21.17 18.79 -20.17
C ARG A 112 -20.58 19.43 -21.42
N GLY A 113 -19.94 18.65 -22.29
CA GLY A 113 -19.34 19.15 -23.53
C GLY A 113 -18.01 19.89 -23.36
N HIS A 114 -17.39 19.87 -22.17
CA HIS A 114 -16.10 20.52 -21.90
C HIS A 114 -14.93 19.64 -22.39
N TYR A 115 -14.82 19.48 -23.71
CA TYR A 115 -13.92 18.49 -24.31
C TYR A 115 -12.43 18.87 -24.29
N GLU A 116 -12.08 20.16 -24.37
CA GLU A 116 -10.69 20.58 -24.22
C GLU A 116 -10.19 20.32 -22.79
N ASP A 117 -11.01 20.65 -21.79
CA ASP A 117 -10.71 20.36 -20.38
C ASP A 117 -10.54 18.84 -20.15
N CYS A 118 -11.32 17.99 -20.84
CA CYS A 118 -11.10 16.55 -20.81
C CYS A 118 -9.68 16.18 -21.29
N ARG A 119 -9.17 16.78 -22.38
CA ARG A 119 -7.81 16.51 -22.89
C ARG A 119 -6.74 16.88 -21.87
N GLU A 120 -6.90 18.01 -21.20
CA GLU A 120 -5.95 18.45 -20.16
C GLU A 120 -5.95 17.52 -18.94
N VAL A 121 -7.12 17.06 -18.50
CA VAL A 121 -7.23 16.10 -17.41
C VAL A 121 -6.65 14.74 -17.81
N LEU A 122 -6.94 14.24 -19.02
CA LEU A 122 -6.38 12.98 -19.54
C LEU A 122 -4.85 13.04 -19.67
N THR A 123 -4.30 14.17 -20.11
CA THR A 123 -2.83 14.36 -20.19
C THR A 123 -2.17 14.26 -18.81
N ARG A 124 -2.78 14.84 -17.78
CA ARG A 124 -2.29 14.73 -16.39
C ARG A 124 -2.41 13.30 -15.87
N ALA A 125 -3.54 12.65 -16.11
CA ALA A 125 -3.76 11.25 -15.73
C ALA A 125 -2.74 10.33 -16.41
N ARG A 126 -2.45 10.54 -17.71
CA ARG A 126 -1.46 9.77 -18.48
C ARG A 126 -0.07 9.88 -17.89
N LYS A 127 0.40 11.10 -17.62
CA LYS A 127 1.72 11.33 -17.00
C LYS A 127 1.85 10.57 -15.67
N LEU A 128 0.83 10.66 -14.82
CA LEU A 128 0.80 10.00 -13.53
C LEU A 128 0.76 8.47 -13.66
N ALA A 129 -0.08 7.95 -14.55
CA ALA A 129 -0.23 6.50 -14.77
C ALA A 129 1.03 5.87 -15.38
N VAL A 130 1.69 6.55 -16.32
CA VAL A 130 2.99 6.09 -16.87
C VAL A 130 4.06 6.11 -15.79
N GLN A 131 4.16 7.19 -15.02
CA GLN A 131 5.17 7.34 -13.98
C GLN A 131 5.10 6.19 -12.96
N TYR A 132 3.90 5.84 -12.50
CA TYR A 132 3.68 4.83 -11.47
C TYR A 132 3.26 3.46 -12.01
N GLU A 133 3.39 3.22 -13.32
CA GLU A 133 3.08 1.94 -13.95
C GLU A 133 1.63 1.43 -13.69
N HIS A 134 0.65 2.35 -13.66
CA HIS A 134 -0.78 2.01 -13.57
C HIS A 134 -1.35 1.63 -14.94
N PHE A 135 -1.02 0.41 -15.40
CA PHE A 135 -1.37 -0.07 -16.73
C PHE A 135 -2.88 -0.08 -17.03
N LEU A 136 -3.72 -0.43 -16.04
CA LEU A 136 -5.17 -0.44 -16.21
C LEU A 136 -5.71 0.98 -16.49
N HIS A 137 -5.21 1.99 -15.79
CA HIS A 137 -5.59 3.38 -16.04
C HIS A 137 -5.09 3.87 -17.39
N LEU A 138 -3.90 3.42 -17.85
CA LEU A 138 -3.43 3.74 -19.19
C LEU A 138 -4.41 3.26 -20.26
N ILE A 139 -4.93 2.04 -20.13
CA ILE A 139 -5.96 1.49 -21.03
C ILE A 139 -7.23 2.35 -20.97
N GLU A 140 -7.68 2.72 -19.77
CA GLU A 140 -8.88 3.56 -19.61
C GLU A 140 -8.69 4.98 -20.20
N ILE A 141 -7.53 5.59 -20.02
CA ILE A 141 -7.18 6.90 -20.60
C ILE A 141 -7.19 6.82 -22.13
N VAL A 142 -6.57 5.79 -22.71
CA VAL A 142 -6.57 5.58 -24.15
C VAL A 142 -8.00 5.40 -24.69
N ARG A 143 -8.86 4.64 -23.99
CA ARG A 143 -10.28 4.52 -24.32
C ARG A 143 -10.97 5.89 -24.33
N TRP A 144 -10.73 6.72 -23.31
CA TRP A 144 -11.30 8.07 -23.22
C TRP A 144 -10.85 8.98 -24.36
N GLU A 145 -9.58 8.92 -24.77
CA GLU A 145 -9.07 9.72 -25.88
C GLU A 145 -9.72 9.34 -27.22
N ARG A 146 -9.91 8.04 -27.48
CA ARG A 146 -10.67 7.58 -28.67
C ARG A 146 -12.11 8.07 -28.62
N GLN A 147 -12.77 7.93 -27.47
CA GLN A 147 -14.15 8.38 -27.27
C GLN A 147 -14.28 9.88 -27.53
N LEU A 148 -13.33 10.69 -27.03
CA LEU A 148 -13.32 12.13 -27.20
C LEU A 148 -13.14 12.53 -28.67
N ALA A 149 -12.21 11.89 -29.37
CA ALA A 149 -11.96 12.16 -30.78
C ALA A 149 -13.17 11.78 -31.66
N TYR A 150 -13.79 10.63 -31.38
CA TYR A 150 -15.02 10.21 -32.05
C TYR A 150 -16.17 11.22 -31.83
N THR A 151 -16.43 11.63 -30.58
CA THR A 151 -17.50 12.58 -30.25
C THR A 151 -17.32 13.95 -30.89
N ARG A 152 -16.07 14.39 -31.09
CA ARG A 152 -15.76 15.65 -31.76
C ARG A 152 -15.71 15.58 -33.28
N MET A 153 -15.91 14.39 -33.86
CA MET A 153 -15.66 14.13 -35.28
C MET A 153 -14.24 14.58 -35.71
N ASP A 154 -13.26 14.43 -34.80
CA ASP A 154 -11.87 14.82 -35.02
C ASP A 154 -11.14 13.73 -35.81
N ILE A 155 -11.50 13.62 -37.09
CA ILE A 155 -11.01 12.59 -38.02
C ILE A 155 -9.49 12.72 -38.21
N ASP A 156 -8.97 13.94 -38.25
CA ASP A 156 -7.53 14.19 -38.39
C ASP A 156 -6.75 13.67 -37.18
N PHE A 157 -7.26 13.88 -35.96
CA PHE A 157 -6.65 13.30 -34.77
C PHE A 157 -6.66 11.78 -34.82
N LEU A 158 -7.81 11.16 -35.11
CA LEU A 158 -7.93 9.71 -35.19
C LEU A 158 -6.98 9.15 -36.25
N HIS A 159 -6.96 9.69 -37.45
CA HIS A 159 -6.07 9.21 -38.51
C HIS A 159 -4.59 9.29 -38.12
N LYS A 160 -4.18 10.36 -37.43
CA LYS A 160 -2.78 10.57 -37.03
C LYS A 160 -2.35 9.76 -35.80
N HIS A 161 -3.26 9.50 -34.86
CA HIS A 161 -2.91 8.99 -33.52
C HIS A 161 -3.47 7.59 -33.23
N LEU A 162 -4.36 7.03 -34.06
CA LEU A 162 -5.01 5.76 -33.76
C LEU A 162 -4.01 4.61 -33.60
N GLU A 163 -3.02 4.49 -34.49
CA GLU A 163 -1.97 3.47 -34.38
C GLU A 163 -1.13 3.64 -33.10
N GLN A 164 -0.79 4.87 -32.75
CA GLN A 164 -0.09 5.17 -31.50
C GLN A 164 -0.93 4.75 -30.29
N LEU A 165 -2.21 5.12 -30.25
CA LEU A 165 -3.13 4.78 -29.17
C LEU A 165 -3.34 3.27 -29.05
N GLN A 166 -3.39 2.56 -30.18
CA GLN A 166 -3.47 1.11 -30.20
C GLN A 166 -2.17 0.48 -29.67
N GLY A 167 -1.01 0.96 -30.10
CA GLY A 167 0.29 0.50 -29.59
C GLY A 167 0.50 0.80 -28.10
N GLU A 168 -0.04 1.90 -27.59
CA GLU A 168 -0.06 2.18 -26.15
C GLU A 168 -0.95 1.21 -25.36
N GLU A 169 -2.15 0.91 -25.86
CA GLU A 169 -3.05 -0.08 -25.23
C GLU A 169 -2.43 -1.48 -25.19
N ILE A 170 -1.88 -1.95 -26.31
CA ILE A 170 -1.23 -3.27 -26.40
C ILE A 170 -0.05 -3.35 -25.43
N ARG A 171 0.84 -2.35 -25.43
CA ARG A 171 1.99 -2.33 -24.50
C ARG A 171 1.55 -2.34 -23.03
N ALA A 172 0.51 -1.59 -22.68
CA ALA A 172 -0.01 -1.59 -21.32
C ALA A 172 -0.56 -2.97 -20.91
N LEU A 173 -1.25 -3.66 -21.81
CA LEU A 173 -1.74 -5.03 -21.59
C LEU A 173 -0.59 -6.03 -21.39
N GLU A 174 0.42 -5.99 -22.26
CA GLU A 174 1.61 -6.85 -22.16
C GLU A 174 2.37 -6.64 -20.85
N GLN A 175 2.59 -5.38 -20.46
CA GLN A 175 3.26 -5.05 -19.19
C GLN A 175 2.43 -5.48 -17.97
N MET A 176 1.10 -5.34 -18.04
CA MET A 176 0.19 -5.80 -16.98
C MET A 176 0.23 -7.32 -16.84
N GLU A 177 0.19 -8.06 -17.95
CA GLU A 177 0.28 -9.52 -17.95
C GLU A 177 1.63 -9.99 -17.39
N ASN A 178 2.74 -9.39 -17.84
CA ASN A 178 4.07 -9.69 -17.36
C ASN A 178 4.20 -9.44 -15.85
N ALA A 179 3.77 -8.27 -15.36
CA ALA A 179 3.79 -7.96 -13.92
C ALA A 179 2.91 -8.92 -13.11
N SER A 180 1.76 -9.33 -13.64
CA SER A 180 0.88 -10.32 -13.02
C SER A 180 1.54 -11.70 -12.93
N ALA A 181 2.25 -12.13 -13.97
CA ALA A 181 2.98 -13.40 -13.98
C ALA A 181 4.07 -13.45 -12.90
N TYR A 182 4.85 -12.37 -12.73
CA TYR A 182 5.84 -12.27 -11.64
C TYR A 182 5.18 -12.19 -10.26
N ARG A 183 4.05 -11.48 -10.14
CA ARG A 183 3.32 -11.40 -8.87
C ARG A 183 2.82 -12.77 -8.44
N ARG A 184 2.28 -13.56 -9.38
CA ARG A 184 1.90 -14.95 -9.15
C ARG A 184 3.10 -15.78 -8.69
N ALA A 185 4.22 -15.72 -9.41
CA ALA A 185 5.42 -16.47 -9.05
C ALA A 185 5.93 -16.10 -7.64
N PHE A 186 5.95 -14.81 -7.31
CA PHE A 186 6.31 -14.34 -5.97
C PHE A 186 5.40 -14.95 -4.89
N PHE A 187 4.08 -14.91 -5.07
CA PHE A 187 3.16 -15.45 -4.09
C PHE A 187 3.19 -16.99 -4.02
N GLU A 188 3.44 -17.68 -5.12
CA GLU A 188 3.67 -19.14 -5.14
C GLU A 188 4.89 -19.50 -4.28
N VAL A 189 6.02 -18.80 -4.47
CA VAL A 189 7.24 -18.99 -3.66
C VAL A 189 6.99 -18.63 -2.19
N TYR A 190 6.38 -17.47 -1.93
CA TYR A 190 6.08 -17.01 -0.57
C TYR A 190 5.18 -18.01 0.18
N ALA A 191 4.11 -18.47 -0.46
CA ALA A 191 3.21 -19.47 0.09
C ALA A 191 3.92 -20.80 0.35
N ALA A 192 4.76 -21.27 -0.58
CA ALA A 192 5.52 -22.51 -0.41
C ALA A 192 6.53 -22.43 0.75
N ILE A 193 7.08 -21.25 1.04
CA ILE A 193 7.98 -21.03 2.18
C ILE A 193 7.19 -21.00 3.50
N LYS A 194 6.06 -20.30 3.53
CA LYS A 194 5.26 -20.10 4.76
C LYS A 194 4.35 -21.29 5.09
N LYS A 195 3.94 -22.10 4.12
CA LYS A 195 3.09 -23.27 4.33
C LYS A 195 3.89 -24.40 4.97
N ASP A 196 3.59 -24.64 6.24
CA ASP A 196 3.98 -25.77 7.09
C ASP A 196 5.49 -25.91 7.41
N PRO A 197 5.91 -25.66 8.67
CA PRO A 197 7.28 -25.90 9.15
C PRO A 197 7.73 -27.37 9.01
N LEU A 198 6.80 -28.33 8.95
CA LEU A 198 7.10 -29.76 8.88
C LEU A 198 7.48 -30.24 7.47
N GLN A 199 7.19 -29.46 6.43
CA GLN A 199 7.58 -29.77 5.04
C GLN A 199 8.89 -29.08 4.62
N ARG A 200 9.81 -28.79 5.55
CA ARG A 200 11.14 -28.22 5.26
C ARG A 200 12.10 -29.26 4.66
N GLY A 201 11.58 -30.15 3.82
CA GLY A 201 12.32 -31.22 3.17
C GLY A 201 12.79 -30.85 1.75
N PRO A 202 13.59 -31.73 1.12
CA PRO A 202 14.13 -31.54 -0.24
C PRO A 202 13.06 -31.26 -1.30
N ASP A 203 11.84 -31.79 -1.12
CA ASP A 203 10.70 -31.58 -2.03
C ASP A 203 10.26 -30.10 -2.13
N ARG A 204 10.50 -29.30 -1.08
CA ARG A 204 10.22 -27.86 -1.11
C ARG A 204 11.21 -27.15 -2.03
N LEU A 205 12.50 -27.40 -1.85
CA LEU A 205 13.55 -26.78 -2.65
C LEU A 205 13.45 -27.18 -4.11
N MET A 206 13.10 -28.43 -4.40
CA MET A 206 12.84 -28.89 -5.76
C MET A 206 11.70 -28.11 -6.42
N ARG A 207 10.54 -28.00 -5.76
CA ARG A 207 9.41 -27.19 -6.26
C ARG A 207 9.78 -25.72 -6.48
N LEU A 208 10.49 -25.12 -5.53
CA LEU A 208 10.94 -23.74 -5.66
C LEU A 208 11.93 -23.57 -6.83
N LYS A 209 12.84 -24.53 -7.01
CA LYS A 209 13.79 -24.52 -8.12
C LYS A 209 13.08 -24.67 -9.46
N GLU A 210 12.05 -25.50 -9.57
CA GLU A 210 11.22 -25.60 -10.78
C GLU A 210 10.52 -24.27 -11.09
N LEU A 211 9.97 -23.58 -10.08
CA LEU A 211 9.33 -22.26 -10.24
C LEU A 211 10.30 -21.21 -10.79
N ILE A 212 11.51 -21.13 -10.22
CA ILE A 212 12.52 -20.16 -10.65
C ILE A 212 13.34 -20.61 -11.88
N SER A 213 13.10 -21.82 -12.41
CA SER A 213 13.70 -22.28 -13.67
C SER A 213 12.80 -22.03 -14.88
N ARG A 214 11.59 -21.49 -14.68
CA ARG A 214 10.69 -21.07 -15.76
C ARG A 214 11.30 -19.91 -16.55
N ASP A 215 10.88 -19.75 -17.81
CA ASP A 215 11.37 -18.71 -18.73
C ASP A 215 11.38 -17.29 -18.15
N LEU A 216 10.42 -16.98 -17.27
CA LEU A 216 10.32 -15.71 -16.55
C LEU A 216 11.58 -15.34 -15.77
N PHE A 217 12.37 -16.32 -15.31
CA PHE A 217 13.52 -16.08 -14.44
C PHE A 217 14.87 -16.16 -15.17
N THR A 218 14.88 -16.43 -16.48
CA THR A 218 16.09 -16.59 -17.30
C THR A 218 16.93 -15.32 -17.40
N SER A 219 16.29 -14.16 -17.49
CA SER A 219 16.94 -12.85 -17.52
C SER A 219 16.05 -11.79 -16.86
N PRO A 220 16.62 -10.79 -16.17
CA PRO A 220 15.87 -9.63 -15.68
C PRO A 220 15.23 -8.79 -16.80
N ASP A 221 15.67 -8.93 -18.05
CA ASP A 221 15.11 -8.21 -19.20
C ASP A 221 13.73 -8.74 -19.63
N VAL A 222 13.39 -9.97 -19.25
CA VAL A 222 12.04 -10.53 -19.42
C VAL A 222 11.04 -9.79 -18.52
N ALA A 223 11.50 -9.18 -17.43
CA ALA A 223 10.72 -8.27 -16.60
C ALA A 223 10.72 -6.87 -17.23
N VAL A 224 9.69 -6.58 -18.03
CA VAL A 224 9.61 -5.41 -18.91
C VAL A 224 9.14 -4.12 -18.22
N SER A 225 8.75 -4.20 -16.95
CA SER A 225 8.38 -3.05 -16.12
C SER A 225 9.19 -3.02 -14.83
N HIS A 226 9.30 -1.85 -14.19
CA HIS A 226 9.98 -1.74 -12.90
C HIS A 226 9.28 -2.60 -11.83
N THR A 227 7.96 -2.58 -11.80
CA THR A 227 7.14 -3.40 -10.91
C THR A 227 7.43 -4.90 -11.11
N ALA A 228 7.47 -5.36 -12.36
CA ALA A 228 7.83 -6.74 -12.69
C ALA A 228 9.26 -7.08 -12.24
N ARG A 229 10.21 -6.16 -12.46
CA ARG A 229 11.62 -6.37 -12.13
C ARG A 229 11.90 -6.39 -10.63
N VAL A 230 11.18 -5.58 -9.86
CA VAL A 230 11.17 -5.66 -8.39
C VAL A 230 10.66 -7.04 -7.94
N LEU A 231 9.55 -7.52 -8.51
CA LEU A 231 9.02 -8.86 -8.18
C LEU A 231 9.96 -10.00 -8.60
N TYR A 232 10.65 -9.86 -9.74
CA TYR A 232 11.69 -10.79 -10.19
C TYR A 232 12.76 -10.98 -9.11
N TYR A 233 13.41 -9.88 -8.69
CA TYR A 233 14.50 -9.97 -7.71
C TYR A 233 14.01 -10.33 -6.31
N ARG A 234 12.81 -9.91 -5.90
CA ARG A 234 12.21 -10.35 -4.65
C ARG A 234 11.97 -11.86 -4.62
N THR A 235 11.51 -12.43 -5.72
CA THR A 235 11.26 -13.87 -5.82
C THR A 235 12.57 -14.65 -5.75
N LEU A 236 13.60 -14.20 -6.49
CA LEU A 236 14.94 -14.80 -6.42
C LEU A 236 15.58 -14.67 -5.03
N SER A 237 15.45 -13.51 -4.39
CA SER A 237 15.95 -13.27 -3.03
C SER A 237 15.36 -14.26 -2.02
N LEU A 238 14.04 -14.48 -2.06
CA LEU A 238 13.37 -15.49 -1.22
C LEU A 238 13.86 -16.91 -1.51
N TYR A 239 14.05 -17.24 -2.79
CA TYR A 239 14.58 -18.54 -3.20
C TYR A 239 16.00 -18.76 -2.67
N TYR A 240 16.92 -17.83 -2.94
CA TYR A 240 18.33 -17.97 -2.55
C TYR A 240 18.51 -18.04 -1.04
N HIS A 241 17.71 -17.26 -0.27
CA HIS A 241 17.68 -17.40 1.18
C HIS A 241 17.25 -18.81 1.61
N THR A 242 16.18 -19.34 1.02
CA THR A 242 15.66 -20.68 1.35
C THR A 242 16.61 -21.79 0.93
N ALA A 243 17.29 -21.62 -0.21
CA ALA A 243 18.28 -22.56 -0.74
C ALA A 243 19.64 -22.47 -0.02
N LEU A 244 19.77 -21.56 0.95
CA LEU A 244 21.03 -21.28 1.67
C LEU A 244 22.19 -20.85 0.75
N GLU A 245 21.86 -20.26 -0.41
CA GLU A 245 22.85 -19.67 -1.33
C GLU A 245 23.17 -18.23 -0.89
N GLN A 246 23.96 -18.09 0.19
CA GLN A 246 24.17 -16.83 0.92
C GLN A 246 24.74 -15.69 0.05
N GLU A 247 25.72 -15.98 -0.80
CA GLU A 247 26.33 -15.00 -1.70
C GLU A 247 25.32 -14.47 -2.71
N LYS A 248 24.54 -15.35 -3.33
CA LYS A 248 23.50 -14.93 -4.30
C LYS A 248 22.36 -14.19 -3.63
N PHE A 249 22.00 -14.57 -2.40
CA PHE A 249 21.02 -13.83 -1.59
C PHE A 249 21.49 -12.39 -1.34
N TYR A 250 22.75 -12.22 -0.95
CA TYR A 250 23.37 -10.91 -0.74
C TYR A 250 23.46 -10.08 -2.04
N GLU A 251 23.97 -10.64 -3.15
CA GLU A 251 24.09 -9.91 -4.41
C GLU A 251 22.73 -9.48 -4.97
N THR A 252 21.75 -10.40 -4.92
CA THR A 252 20.38 -10.12 -5.35
C THR A 252 19.73 -9.03 -4.50
N GLY A 253 19.96 -9.03 -3.19
CA GLY A 253 19.45 -8.01 -2.28
C GLY A 253 20.00 -6.62 -2.60
N LYS A 254 21.30 -6.49 -2.90
CA LYS A 254 21.90 -5.22 -3.34
C LYS A 254 21.29 -4.70 -4.64
N ILE A 255 21.11 -5.59 -5.63
CA ILE A 255 20.49 -5.22 -6.91
C ILE A 255 19.04 -4.76 -6.70
N LEU A 256 18.28 -5.48 -5.86
CA LEU A 256 16.90 -5.12 -5.53
C LEU A 256 16.81 -3.74 -4.87
N ILE A 257 17.64 -3.47 -3.87
CA ILE A 257 17.69 -2.18 -3.17
C ILE A 257 18.03 -1.05 -4.14
N ALA A 258 19.09 -1.21 -4.94
CA ALA A 258 19.48 -0.22 -5.95
C ALA A 258 18.38 0.03 -6.98
N LEU A 259 17.69 -1.04 -7.42
CA LEU A 259 16.56 -0.93 -8.32
C LEU A 259 15.43 -0.10 -7.68
N GLN A 260 15.03 -0.41 -6.45
CA GLN A 260 13.97 0.33 -5.74
C GLN A 260 14.34 1.81 -5.53
N GLU A 261 15.60 2.09 -5.16
CA GLU A 261 16.14 3.44 -4.97
C GLU A 261 16.22 4.23 -6.29
N SER A 262 16.37 3.57 -7.43
CA SER A 262 16.40 4.23 -8.76
C SER A 262 15.08 4.92 -9.14
N LYS A 263 13.97 4.50 -8.53
CA LYS A 263 12.63 5.07 -8.76
C LYS A 263 11.95 5.43 -7.43
N PRO A 264 12.42 6.50 -6.74
CA PRO A 264 11.98 6.82 -5.37
C PRO A 264 10.51 7.22 -5.25
N HIS A 265 9.83 7.53 -6.37
CA HIS A 265 8.40 7.81 -6.36
C HIS A 265 7.57 6.56 -5.99
N PHE A 266 8.02 5.34 -6.32
CA PHE A 266 7.36 4.11 -5.84
C PHE A 266 7.49 3.94 -4.32
N LEU A 267 8.63 4.34 -3.74
CA LEU A 267 8.86 4.28 -2.29
C LEU A 267 7.94 5.22 -1.51
N LYS A 268 7.48 6.31 -2.14
CA LYS A 268 6.49 7.23 -1.57
C LYS A 268 5.06 6.68 -1.57
N GLU A 269 4.78 5.64 -2.37
CA GLU A 269 3.45 5.00 -2.45
C GLU A 269 3.41 3.70 -1.61
N ASN A 270 4.48 2.91 -1.65
CA ASN A 270 4.57 1.65 -0.90
C ASN A 270 5.99 1.43 -0.38
N LEU A 271 6.13 1.56 0.94
CA LEU A 271 7.41 1.44 1.64
C LEU A 271 7.68 0.02 2.17
N SER A 272 6.62 -0.75 2.44
CA SER A 272 6.70 -2.10 3.03
C SER A 272 7.66 -3.03 2.28
N ASP A 273 7.65 -2.99 0.95
CA ASP A 273 8.51 -3.85 0.13
C ASP A 273 9.99 -3.47 0.22
N TYR A 274 10.29 -2.19 0.42
CA TYR A 274 11.65 -1.70 0.60
C TYR A 274 12.17 -1.99 2.00
N ILE A 275 11.33 -1.84 3.05
CA ILE A 275 11.67 -2.26 4.41
C ILE A 275 12.03 -3.76 4.45
N ALA A 276 11.26 -4.60 3.74
CA ALA A 276 11.55 -6.03 3.63
C ALA A 276 12.87 -6.31 2.91
N ALA A 277 13.18 -5.56 1.83
CA ALA A 277 14.45 -5.70 1.11
C ALA A 277 15.65 -5.32 1.99
N LEU A 278 15.57 -4.20 2.72
CA LEU A 278 16.61 -3.78 3.66
C LEU A 278 16.80 -4.78 4.81
N SER A 279 15.70 -5.29 5.39
CA SER A 279 15.75 -6.33 6.44
C SER A 279 16.42 -7.62 5.93
N ASN A 280 16.06 -8.07 4.72
CA ASN A 280 16.70 -9.22 4.10
C ASN A 280 18.19 -8.97 3.83
N GLN A 281 18.56 -7.75 3.44
CA GLN A 281 19.95 -7.39 3.22
C GLN A 281 20.75 -7.34 4.52
N ILE A 282 20.19 -6.83 5.61
CA ILE A 282 20.79 -6.89 6.96
C ILE A 282 21.09 -8.35 7.32
N LEU A 283 20.14 -9.25 7.11
CA LEU A 283 20.34 -10.68 7.34
C LEU A 283 21.46 -11.25 6.45
N ALA A 284 21.45 -10.93 5.16
CA ALA A 284 22.47 -11.41 4.21
C ALA A 284 23.88 -10.95 4.60
N CYS A 285 24.05 -9.65 4.91
CA CYS A 285 25.30 -9.08 5.37
C CYS A 285 25.76 -9.69 6.69
N GLY A 286 24.83 -9.92 7.64
CA GLY A 286 25.13 -10.57 8.91
C GLY A 286 25.65 -12.00 8.75
N LEU A 287 25.02 -12.80 7.87
CA LEU A 287 25.47 -14.16 7.55
C LEU A 287 26.89 -14.18 6.96
N LEU A 288 27.20 -13.19 6.12
CA LEU A 288 28.51 -13.02 5.50
C LEU A 288 29.51 -12.21 6.35
N ARG A 289 29.15 -11.84 7.58
CA ARG A 289 29.97 -11.03 8.52
C ARG A 289 30.39 -9.66 7.98
N LYS A 290 29.58 -9.09 7.08
CA LYS A 290 29.76 -7.75 6.50
C LYS A 290 29.09 -6.69 7.40
N TYR A 291 29.61 -6.53 8.61
CA TYR A 291 28.96 -5.75 9.67
C TYR A 291 28.84 -4.25 9.37
N GLU A 292 29.77 -3.67 8.61
CA GLU A 292 29.65 -2.27 8.16
C GLU A 292 28.42 -2.07 7.25
N GLU A 293 28.21 -2.98 6.28
CA GLU A 293 27.02 -2.94 5.41
C GLU A 293 25.71 -3.19 6.19
N VAL A 294 25.76 -3.90 7.32
CA VAL A 294 24.61 -4.02 8.24
C VAL A 294 24.27 -2.66 8.83
N ARG A 295 25.27 -1.89 9.31
CA ARG A 295 25.04 -0.54 9.85
C ARG A 295 24.48 0.41 8.81
N GLU A 296 24.99 0.37 7.58
CA GLU A 296 24.47 1.17 6.48
C GLU A 296 22.98 0.88 6.21
N CYS A 297 22.60 -0.40 6.19
CA CYS A 297 21.20 -0.79 5.98
C CYS A 297 20.31 -0.42 7.19
N LEU A 298 20.82 -0.54 8.42
CA LEU A 298 20.10 -0.12 9.63
C LEU A 298 19.86 1.39 9.63
N GLN A 299 20.86 2.19 9.26
CA GLN A 299 20.70 3.64 9.12
C GLN A 299 19.63 3.98 8.08
N LYS A 300 19.65 3.29 6.91
CA LYS A 300 18.60 3.45 5.90
C LYS A 300 17.20 3.16 6.46
N ILE A 301 17.04 2.14 7.30
CA ILE A 301 15.75 1.83 7.94
C ILE A 301 15.35 2.94 8.94
N ASP A 302 16.30 3.44 9.75
CA ASP A 302 16.02 4.48 10.76
C ASP A 302 15.61 5.81 10.14
N ASP A 303 16.17 6.15 8.97
CA ASP A 303 15.87 7.37 8.23
C ASP A 303 14.52 7.32 7.49
N LEU A 304 13.84 6.18 7.47
CA LEU A 304 12.57 6.03 6.75
C LEU A 304 11.42 6.79 7.40
N GLN A 305 10.68 7.53 6.59
CA GLN A 305 9.41 8.12 6.98
C GLN A 305 8.28 7.14 6.69
N ALA A 306 7.69 6.57 7.74
CA ALA A 306 6.55 5.66 7.63
C ALA A 306 5.35 6.33 6.94
N ILE A 307 4.77 5.65 5.95
CA ILE A 307 3.54 6.09 5.26
C ILE A 307 2.31 5.60 6.03
N THR A 308 2.35 4.34 6.45
CA THR A 308 1.29 3.69 7.20
C THR A 308 1.73 3.36 8.62
N GLU A 309 0.77 3.12 9.52
CA GLU A 309 1.08 2.59 10.86
C GLU A 309 1.76 1.21 10.79
N ASP A 310 1.45 0.42 9.77
CA ASP A 310 2.12 -0.86 9.53
C ASP A 310 3.60 -0.68 9.17
N ASP A 311 3.93 0.31 8.34
CA ASP A 311 5.32 0.66 8.03
C ASP A 311 6.06 1.10 9.30
N ARG A 312 5.43 1.91 10.16
CA ARG A 312 6.05 2.35 11.43
C ARG A 312 6.42 1.15 12.31
N ARG A 313 5.51 0.17 12.43
CA ARG A 313 5.77 -1.08 13.16
C ARG A 313 6.89 -1.90 12.53
N LYS A 314 6.89 -2.03 11.20
CA LYS A 314 7.93 -2.76 10.47
C LYS A 314 9.29 -2.10 10.62
N ILE A 315 9.39 -0.78 10.47
CA ILE A 315 10.63 -0.01 10.66
C ILE A 315 11.18 -0.27 12.06
N HIS A 316 10.37 -0.04 13.11
CA HIS A 316 10.77 -0.28 14.49
C HIS A 316 11.26 -1.72 14.70
N ARG A 317 10.44 -2.70 14.35
CA ARG A 317 10.78 -4.12 14.54
C ARG A 317 12.05 -4.50 13.80
N GLN A 318 12.20 -4.12 12.53
CA GLN A 318 13.34 -4.56 11.72
C GLN A 318 14.63 -3.85 12.12
N TYR A 319 14.56 -2.55 12.45
CA TYR A 319 15.70 -1.80 12.97
C TYR A 319 16.22 -2.42 14.27
N PHE A 320 15.39 -2.50 15.31
CA PHE A 320 15.85 -2.98 16.61
C PHE A 320 16.25 -4.46 16.59
N SER A 321 15.53 -5.31 15.85
CA SER A 321 15.93 -6.72 15.72
C SER A 321 17.28 -6.88 15.03
N GLY A 322 17.53 -6.12 13.95
CA GLY A 322 18.81 -6.13 13.26
C GLY A 322 19.95 -5.53 14.09
N PHE A 323 19.67 -4.41 14.76
CA PHE A 323 20.64 -3.72 15.62
C PHE A 323 21.09 -4.59 16.80
N PHE A 324 20.16 -5.19 17.55
CA PHE A 324 20.54 -6.06 18.66
C PHE A 324 21.23 -7.35 18.20
N ALA A 325 20.86 -7.89 17.04
CA ALA A 325 21.59 -9.00 16.43
C ALA A 325 23.04 -8.58 16.11
N LEU A 326 23.24 -7.41 15.50
CA LEU A 326 24.57 -6.85 15.22
C LEU A 326 25.41 -6.71 16.49
N CYS A 327 24.87 -6.08 17.55
CA CYS A 327 25.58 -5.92 18.82
C CYS A 327 25.94 -7.26 19.47
N THR A 328 25.08 -8.28 19.32
CA THR A 328 25.36 -9.63 19.83
C THR A 328 26.55 -10.27 19.12
N TYR A 329 26.67 -10.10 17.80
CA TYR A 329 27.79 -10.65 17.03
C TYR A 329 29.10 -9.84 17.14
N THR A 330 29.01 -8.53 17.39
CA THR A 330 30.17 -7.63 17.49
C THR A 330 30.67 -7.44 18.94
N GLY A 331 29.86 -7.78 19.94
CA GLY A 331 30.18 -7.60 21.36
C GLY A 331 29.89 -6.20 21.90
N GLU A 332 29.18 -5.35 21.15
CA GLU A 332 28.84 -3.97 21.50
C GLU A 332 27.66 -3.87 22.49
N PHE A 333 27.74 -4.59 23.62
CA PHE A 333 26.64 -4.69 24.59
C PHE A 333 26.32 -3.36 25.30
N THR A 334 27.29 -2.46 25.40
CA THR A 334 27.10 -1.13 25.99
C THR A 334 26.22 -0.24 25.10
N GLU A 335 26.40 -0.33 23.79
CA GLU A 335 25.58 0.36 22.80
C GLU A 335 24.17 -0.25 22.75
N ALA A 336 24.08 -1.59 22.73
CA ALA A 336 22.81 -2.31 22.82
C ALA A 336 21.97 -1.89 24.04
N ARG A 337 22.62 -1.74 25.21
CA ARG A 337 21.92 -1.32 26.43
C ARG A 337 21.37 0.12 26.32
N ARG A 338 22.08 1.03 25.65
CA ARG A 338 21.61 2.41 25.44
C ARG A 338 20.41 2.44 24.49
N GLU A 339 20.50 1.74 23.37
CA GLU A 339 19.43 1.68 22.38
C GLU A 339 18.19 0.92 22.87
N MET A 340 18.33 0.03 23.87
CA MET A 340 17.19 -0.65 24.50
C MET A 340 16.18 0.34 25.11
N GLU A 341 16.64 1.45 25.68
CA GLU A 341 15.75 2.47 26.24
C GLU A 341 14.89 3.14 25.16
N ARG A 342 15.49 3.44 24.00
CA ARG A 342 14.79 3.95 22.81
C ARG A 342 13.77 2.92 22.30
N CYS A 343 14.19 1.66 22.17
CA CYS A 343 13.33 0.55 21.73
C CYS A 343 12.06 0.45 22.57
N LEU A 344 12.20 0.40 23.91
CA LEU A 344 11.09 0.27 24.85
C LEU A 344 10.14 1.47 24.80
N LYS A 345 10.69 2.69 24.80
CA LYS A 345 9.91 3.93 24.73
C LYS A 345 9.11 4.05 23.43
N GLU A 346 9.69 3.64 22.31
CA GLU A 346 8.97 3.62 21.04
C GLU A 346 7.93 2.49 20.99
N ALA A 347 8.22 1.34 21.60
CA ALA A 347 7.32 0.20 21.65
C ALA A 347 6.01 0.48 22.42
N GLU A 348 6.05 1.35 23.44
CA GLU A 348 4.85 1.81 24.19
C GLU A 348 3.78 2.45 23.31
N ARG A 349 4.14 2.91 22.11
CA ARG A 349 3.22 3.55 21.15
C ARG A 349 2.45 2.53 20.29
N PHE A 350 2.79 1.25 20.34
CA PHE A 350 2.12 0.19 19.60
C PHE A 350 1.24 -0.65 20.53
N ALA A 351 0.08 -1.11 20.05
CA ALA A 351 -0.77 -1.96 20.88
C ALA A 351 -0.18 -3.38 21.02
N PRO A 352 -0.28 -4.05 22.19
CA PRO A 352 0.40 -5.32 22.46
C PRO A 352 0.05 -6.46 21.50
N HIS A 353 -1.17 -6.48 20.97
CA HIS A 353 -1.67 -7.50 20.03
C HIS A 353 -1.19 -7.30 18.59
N GLU A 354 -0.47 -6.20 18.31
CA GLU A 354 -0.02 -5.84 16.96
C GLU A 354 1.37 -6.36 16.61
N TYR A 355 2.10 -6.92 17.58
CA TYR A 355 3.40 -7.57 17.36
C TYR A 355 3.29 -9.04 16.92
N GLU A 356 2.09 -9.63 16.86
CA GLU A 356 1.90 -11.08 16.67
C GLU A 356 1.97 -11.61 15.22
N THR A 357 2.19 -10.76 14.20
CA THR A 357 2.27 -11.25 12.82
C THR A 357 3.71 -11.57 12.40
N GLY A 358 4.06 -12.86 12.50
CA GLY A 358 5.29 -13.49 11.97
C GLY A 358 5.06 -14.30 10.69
#